data_AF-A0A3L8SFI6-F1
#
_entry.id   AF-A0A3L8SFI6-F1
#
_cell.length_a   1.000
_cell.length_b   1.000
_cell.length_c   1.000
_cell.angle_alpha   90.00
_cell.angle_beta   90.00
_cell.angle_gamma   90.00
#
_symmetry.space_group_name_H-M   'P 1'
#
loop_
_entity.id
_entity.type
_entity.pdbx_description
1 polymer ?
#
loop_
_entity_poly.entity_id
_entity_poly.type
_entity_poly.pdbx_seq_one_letter_code
_entity_poly.pdbx_strand_id
1 'polypeptide(L)'
;EKPASAQAVSEWGGTCNKEILESWVNSASWSEETSTMAELCVCSVLVTGANKGIGLGFVQHFLRMPKPPQWIFATCRDPKGQRAQELQNLASRHPNLVIIGLEVDNPASIKAAAAKVGEHLGGSGLNLLINNAGMVKSKMLEAETLEDMIETYTTNTAGPLLMGQAFLPLLKKAAQGSPGSGLSCSKAAIINMSSIGGSIASSFGWELMQITSYRCSKAALNMLSRCQSLAYKEHGILCVALHPGWVQTDMGSCAGHMPPLTVDDSVQGMLKVLSSLSEKDTGTFLDWEGNVIPW
;
A
#
# COMPACT_ATOMS: atom_id res chain seq x y z
N GLU A 1 -19.07 15.24 32.89
CA GLU A 1 -17.69 15.09 33.43
C GLU A 1 -16.75 14.94 32.24
N LYS A 2 -15.72 15.79 32.14
CA LYS A 2 -14.71 15.72 31.07
C LYS A 2 -13.61 14.72 31.49
N PRO A 3 -13.16 13.78 30.64
CA PRO A 3 -11.98 12.99 30.95
C PRO A 3 -10.69 13.76 30.65
N ALA A 4 -9.69 13.48 31.48
CA ALA A 4 -8.41 14.16 31.57
C ALA A 4 -7.44 13.74 30.44
N SER A 5 -7.03 14.70 29.61
CA SER A 5 -5.81 14.57 28.79
C SER A 5 -5.20 15.94 28.45
N ALA A 6 -5.36 16.92 29.34
CA ALA A 6 -4.86 18.28 29.16
C ALA A 6 -3.87 18.64 30.28
N GLN A 7 -2.78 17.88 30.42
CA GLN A 7 -1.63 18.30 31.23
C GLN A 7 -0.42 17.40 30.94
N ALA A 8 0.29 17.69 29.85
CA ALA A 8 1.71 17.38 29.67
C ALA A 8 2.25 17.99 28.36
N VAL A 9 2.16 19.32 28.19
CA VAL A 9 3.00 20.03 27.20
C VAL A 9 3.35 21.39 27.78
N SER A 10 4.36 21.42 28.65
CA SER A 10 5.02 22.66 29.04
C SER A 10 6.47 22.37 29.33
N GLU A 11 7.28 22.38 28.28
CA GLU A 11 8.67 22.82 28.24
C GLU A 11 9.17 22.57 26.80
N TRP A 12 10.25 23.22 26.40
CA TRP A 12 10.79 23.33 25.03
C TRP A 12 10.28 24.56 24.26
N GLY A 13 11.00 25.66 24.49
CA GLY A 13 10.95 26.86 23.69
C GLY A 13 11.50 26.63 22.28
N GLY A 14 10.78 27.18 21.31
CA GLY A 14 11.10 27.16 19.89
C GLY A 14 9.83 27.46 19.12
N THR A 15 9.74 28.62 18.50
CA THR A 15 8.58 29.08 17.72
C THR A 15 8.31 28.14 16.54
N CYS A 16 7.42 27.18 16.74
CA CYS A 16 6.78 26.41 15.68
C CYS A 16 5.26 26.62 15.79
N ASN A 17 4.65 27.08 14.70
CA ASN A 17 3.29 27.62 14.63
C ASN A 17 2.22 26.65 15.16
N LYS A 18 1.60 27.00 16.30
CA LYS A 18 0.36 26.39 16.81
C LYS A 18 -0.78 26.39 15.77
N GLU A 19 -0.79 27.36 14.86
CA GLU A 19 -1.82 27.50 13.82
C GLU A 19 -1.83 26.36 12.79
N ILE A 20 -0.70 25.65 12.59
CA ILE A 20 -0.66 24.48 11.68
C ILE A 20 -1.23 23.23 12.36
N LEU A 21 -1.22 23.14 13.69
CA LEU A 21 -1.78 22.03 14.45
C LEU A 21 -3.26 22.24 14.79
N GLU A 22 -3.71 23.48 14.97
CA GLU A 22 -5.10 23.81 15.31
C GLU A 22 -6.06 23.70 14.10
N SER A 23 -5.56 23.78 12.86
CA SER A 23 -6.38 23.53 11.65
C SER A 23 -6.80 22.06 11.50
N TRP A 24 -6.09 21.13 12.13
CA TRP A 24 -6.39 19.69 12.10
C TRP A 24 -7.55 19.29 13.04
N VAL A 25 -7.86 20.11 14.05
CA VAL A 25 -8.83 19.74 15.10
C VAL A 25 -10.26 20.18 14.77
N ASN A 26 -10.46 21.18 13.90
CA ASN A 26 -11.75 21.86 13.75
C ASN A 26 -12.59 21.54 12.49
N SER A 27 -12.20 20.57 11.65
CA SER A 27 -12.97 20.22 10.44
C SER A 27 -13.81 18.94 10.52
N ALA A 28 -13.93 18.31 11.69
CA ALA A 28 -14.69 17.07 11.86
C ALA A 28 -16.13 17.34 12.37
N SER A 29 -17.02 17.82 11.49
CA SER A 29 -18.47 17.69 11.72
C SER A 29 -18.98 16.44 11.01
N TRP A 30 -19.13 15.35 11.76
CA TRP A 30 -19.71 14.11 11.26
C TRP A 30 -21.23 14.21 11.26
N SER A 31 -21.85 14.22 10.08
CA SER A 31 -23.27 13.90 9.92
C SER A 31 -23.43 12.38 9.77
N GLU A 32 -24.17 11.75 10.68
CA GLU A 32 -24.59 10.34 10.57
C GLU A 32 -25.59 10.17 9.43
N GLU A 33 -25.09 9.90 8.23
CA GLU A 33 -25.86 9.23 7.19
C GLU A 33 -25.41 7.77 7.11
N THR A 34 -26.30 6.86 7.49
CA THR A 34 -26.17 5.41 7.34
C THR A 34 -26.30 5.02 5.87
N SER A 35 -25.36 5.47 5.05
CA SER A 35 -25.04 4.82 3.78
C SER A 35 -24.43 3.47 4.12
N THR A 36 -25.01 2.38 3.60
CA THR A 36 -24.37 1.06 3.65
C THR A 36 -23.02 1.20 2.98
N MET A 37 -21.94 1.35 3.77
CA MET A 37 -20.59 1.45 3.24
C MET A 37 -20.36 0.23 2.36
N ALA A 38 -19.98 0.47 1.10
CA ALA A 38 -19.62 -0.61 0.19
C ALA A 38 -18.52 -1.45 0.86
N GLU A 39 -18.79 -2.74 1.07
CA GLU A 39 -17.81 -3.67 1.64
C GLU A 39 -16.81 -4.09 0.55
N LEU A 40 -15.51 -4.06 0.87
CA LEU A 40 -14.49 -4.66 0.03
C LEU A 40 -14.65 -6.19 0.10
N CYS A 41 -15.03 -6.81 -1.00
CA CYS A 41 -15.27 -8.25 -1.08
C CYS A 41 -14.34 -8.85 -2.14
N VAL A 42 -13.23 -9.44 -1.69
CA VAL A 42 -12.25 -10.09 -2.57
C VAL A 42 -12.13 -11.56 -2.19
N CYS A 43 -12.14 -12.45 -3.18
CA CYS A 43 -11.90 -13.87 -2.94
C CYS A 43 -10.41 -14.15 -2.75
N SER A 44 -9.54 -13.43 -3.46
CA SER A 44 -8.10 -13.62 -3.42
C SER A 44 -7.34 -12.30 -3.46
N VAL A 45 -6.33 -12.18 -2.59
CA VAL A 45 -5.45 -11.01 -2.51
C VAL A 45 -4.00 -11.44 -2.39
N LEU A 46 -3.10 -10.70 -3.04
CA LEU A 46 -1.66 -10.82 -2.85
C LEU A 46 -1.08 -9.51 -2.31
N VAL A 47 -0.31 -9.61 -1.23
CA VAL A 47 0.39 -8.48 -0.61
C VAL A 47 1.89 -8.70 -0.67
N THR A 48 2.62 -7.77 -1.28
CA THR A 48 4.08 -7.80 -1.30
C THR A 48 4.70 -7.18 -0.05
N GLY A 49 5.79 -7.75 0.47
CA GLY A 49 6.46 -7.23 1.67
C GLY A 49 5.58 -7.34 2.92
N ALA A 50 4.92 -8.48 3.10
CA ALA A 50 3.86 -8.69 4.07
C ALA A 50 4.33 -9.22 5.44
N ASN A 51 5.65 -9.31 5.67
CA ASN A 51 6.18 -9.83 6.93
C ASN A 51 6.32 -8.79 8.05
N LYS A 52 6.14 -7.49 7.74
CA LYS A 52 6.20 -6.39 8.71
C LYS A 52 5.48 -5.13 8.21
N GLY A 53 5.36 -4.14 9.09
CA GLY A 53 4.86 -2.80 8.76
C GLY A 53 3.47 -2.84 8.10
N ILE A 54 3.26 -1.95 7.12
CA ILE A 54 1.98 -1.79 6.41
C ILE A 54 1.53 -3.10 5.75
N GLY A 55 2.44 -3.86 5.14
CA GLY A 55 2.11 -5.11 4.47
C GLY A 55 1.56 -6.18 5.43
N LEU A 56 2.15 -6.29 6.63
CA LEU A 56 1.64 -7.17 7.67
C LEU A 56 0.30 -6.66 8.23
N GLY A 57 0.15 -5.35 8.37
CA GLY A 57 -1.12 -4.71 8.72
C GLY A 57 -2.23 -5.11 7.76
N PHE A 58 -2.01 -5.02 6.43
CA PHE A 58 -2.99 -5.48 5.43
C PHE A 58 -3.41 -6.94 5.66
N VAL A 59 -2.45 -7.84 5.86
CA VAL A 59 -2.75 -9.26 6.13
C VAL A 59 -3.62 -9.42 7.37
N GLN A 60 -3.26 -8.75 8.48
CA GLN A 60 -4.02 -8.79 9.73
C GLN A 60 -5.44 -8.23 9.57
N HIS A 61 -5.63 -7.16 8.79
CA HIS A 61 -6.96 -6.60 8.54
C HIS A 61 -7.80 -7.52 7.64
N PHE A 62 -7.24 -8.08 6.57
CA PHE A 62 -7.96 -9.04 5.72
C PHE A 62 -8.43 -10.27 6.50
N LEU A 63 -7.59 -10.78 7.41
CA LEU A 63 -7.96 -11.90 8.29
C LEU A 63 -9.07 -11.56 9.30
N ARG A 64 -9.18 -10.29 9.69
CA ARG A 64 -10.19 -9.77 10.64
C ARG A 64 -11.50 -9.36 9.96
N MET A 65 -11.58 -9.35 8.63
CA MET A 65 -12.81 -8.98 7.92
C MET A 65 -13.96 -9.93 8.27
N PRO A 66 -15.22 -9.46 8.29
CA PRO A 66 -16.39 -10.33 8.51
C PRO A 66 -16.47 -11.49 7.51
N LYS A 67 -16.05 -11.22 6.26
CA LYS A 67 -15.89 -12.22 5.19
C LYS A 67 -14.45 -12.16 4.69
N PRO A 68 -13.51 -12.86 5.35
CA PRO A 68 -12.10 -12.80 4.97
C PRO A 68 -11.91 -13.44 3.59
N PRO A 69 -10.90 -13.00 2.81
CA PRO A 69 -10.60 -13.62 1.52
C PRO A 69 -10.34 -15.11 1.67
N GLN A 70 -10.81 -15.89 0.68
CA GLN A 70 -10.52 -17.32 0.59
C GLN A 70 -9.00 -17.57 0.52
N TRP A 71 -8.27 -16.68 -0.15
CA TRP A 71 -6.82 -16.74 -0.24
C TRP A 71 -6.18 -15.38 0.04
N ILE A 72 -5.26 -15.36 1.01
CA ILE A 72 -4.37 -14.24 1.29
C ILE A 72 -2.95 -14.72 1.02
N PHE A 73 -2.37 -14.28 -0.09
CA PHE A 73 -0.99 -14.56 -0.44
C PHE A 73 -0.10 -13.46 0.14
N ALA A 74 0.56 -13.78 1.25
CA ALA A 74 1.48 -12.87 1.91
C ALA A 74 2.91 -13.20 1.49
N THR A 75 3.58 -12.27 0.80
CA THR A 75 4.93 -12.54 0.29
C THR A 75 6.00 -11.86 1.12
N CYS A 76 7.13 -12.53 1.28
CA CYS A 76 8.32 -11.97 1.93
C CYS A 76 9.58 -12.64 1.39
N ARG A 77 10.73 -12.01 1.63
CA ARG A 77 12.03 -12.45 1.12
C ARG A 77 12.49 -13.80 1.68
N ASP A 78 12.44 -13.90 3.00
CA ASP A 78 12.82 -15.11 3.73
C ASP A 78 11.63 -15.61 4.57
N PRO A 79 10.81 -16.54 4.02
CA PRO A 79 9.67 -17.10 4.72
C PRO A 79 10.01 -17.87 5.99
N LYS A 80 11.25 -18.36 6.13
CA LYS A 80 11.71 -19.16 7.28
C LYS A 80 12.52 -18.34 8.29
N GLY A 81 12.96 -17.16 7.90
CA GLY A 81 13.76 -16.28 8.75
C GLY A 81 12.97 -15.63 9.89
N GLN A 82 13.73 -15.13 10.87
CA GLN A 82 13.19 -14.48 12.07
C GLN A 82 12.24 -13.32 11.75
N ARG A 83 12.50 -12.56 10.68
CA ARG A 83 11.67 -11.43 10.26
C ARG A 83 10.29 -11.84 9.75
N ALA A 84 10.04 -13.12 9.50
CA ALA A 84 8.75 -13.65 9.09
C ALA A 84 8.00 -14.36 10.24
N GLN A 85 8.55 -14.36 11.47
CA GLN A 85 7.99 -15.14 12.59
C GLN A 85 6.53 -14.79 12.89
N GLU A 86 6.19 -13.50 12.91
CA GLU A 86 4.81 -13.07 13.17
C GLU A 86 3.86 -13.53 12.04
N LEU A 87 4.31 -13.45 10.79
CA LEU A 87 3.55 -13.93 9.64
C LEU A 87 3.37 -15.45 9.68
N GLN A 88 4.40 -16.21 10.08
CA GLN A 88 4.31 -17.66 10.31
C GLN A 88 3.29 -18.00 11.41
N ASN A 89 3.31 -17.25 12.53
CA ASN A 89 2.36 -17.44 13.63
C ASN A 89 0.92 -17.12 13.22
N LEU A 90 0.70 -16.21 12.27
CA LEU A 90 -0.62 -15.99 11.67
C LEU A 90 -1.00 -17.17 10.76
N ALA A 91 -0.10 -17.58 9.86
CA ALA A 91 -0.37 -18.67 8.93
C ALA A 91 -0.68 -20.01 9.63
N SER A 92 -0.08 -20.27 10.80
CA SER A 92 -0.39 -21.48 11.58
C SER A 92 -1.80 -21.51 12.16
N ARG A 93 -2.50 -20.36 12.22
CA ARG A 93 -3.86 -20.22 12.76
C ARG A 93 -4.90 -19.96 11.66
N HIS A 94 -4.46 -19.58 10.46
CA HIS A 94 -5.32 -19.14 9.38
C HIS A 94 -5.01 -19.92 8.09
N PRO A 95 -5.78 -20.98 7.76
CA PRO A 95 -5.49 -21.83 6.61
C PRO A 95 -5.63 -21.12 5.26
N ASN A 96 -6.32 -19.98 5.22
CA ASN A 96 -6.44 -19.10 4.06
C ASN A 96 -5.22 -18.19 3.85
N LEU A 97 -4.27 -18.13 4.79
CA LEU A 97 -3.03 -17.36 4.66
C LEU A 97 -1.90 -18.23 4.13
N VAL A 98 -1.41 -17.90 2.94
CA VAL A 98 -0.32 -18.61 2.27
C VAL A 98 0.92 -17.72 2.20
N ILE A 99 2.02 -18.18 2.79
CA ILE A 99 3.31 -17.47 2.73
C ILE A 99 4.09 -17.90 1.48
N ILE A 100 4.57 -16.91 0.71
CA ILE A 100 5.34 -17.13 -0.52
C ILE A 100 6.65 -16.37 -0.47
N GLY A 101 7.76 -17.05 -0.79
CA GLY A 101 9.06 -16.42 -0.97
C GLY A 101 9.05 -15.52 -2.20
N LEU A 102 9.44 -14.26 -2.06
CA LEU A 102 9.47 -13.29 -3.15
C LEU A 102 10.57 -12.24 -2.96
N GLU A 103 11.46 -12.16 -3.94
CA GLU A 103 12.33 -11.01 -4.22
C GLU A 103 11.73 -10.23 -5.41
N VAL A 104 11.24 -9.02 -5.16
CA VAL A 104 10.50 -8.21 -6.14
C VAL A 104 11.40 -7.57 -7.21
N ASP A 105 12.70 -7.60 -7.02
CA ASP A 105 13.73 -7.16 -7.99
C ASP A 105 14.31 -8.33 -8.81
N ASN A 106 13.82 -9.56 -8.59
CA ASN A 106 14.29 -10.76 -9.29
C ASN A 106 13.17 -11.35 -10.18
N PRO A 107 13.26 -11.22 -11.52
CA PRO A 107 12.23 -11.74 -12.44
C PRO A 107 11.95 -13.24 -12.29
N ALA A 108 12.96 -14.06 -11.97
CA ALA A 108 12.78 -15.49 -11.76
C ALA A 108 11.99 -15.77 -10.47
N SER A 109 12.26 -15.01 -9.40
CA SER A 109 11.49 -15.09 -8.16
C SER A 109 10.03 -14.69 -8.36
N ILE A 110 9.78 -13.61 -9.11
CA ILE A 110 8.41 -13.14 -9.44
C ILE A 110 7.66 -14.22 -10.22
N LYS A 111 8.29 -14.80 -11.24
CA LYS A 111 7.69 -15.87 -12.06
C LYS A 111 7.34 -17.10 -11.22
N ALA A 112 8.23 -17.52 -10.32
CA ALA A 112 7.99 -18.63 -9.42
C ALA A 112 6.83 -18.35 -8.45
N ALA A 113 6.76 -17.13 -7.90
CA ALA A 113 5.64 -16.72 -7.05
C ALA A 113 4.31 -16.73 -7.79
N ALA A 114 4.26 -16.18 -9.01
CA ALA A 114 3.06 -16.18 -9.85
C ALA A 114 2.57 -17.60 -10.17
N ALA A 115 3.50 -18.52 -10.49
CA ALA A 115 3.16 -19.93 -10.72
C ALA A 115 2.54 -20.57 -9.47
N LYS A 116 3.18 -20.42 -8.30
CA LYS A 116 2.67 -20.95 -7.03
C LYS A 116 1.29 -20.40 -6.66
N VAL A 117 1.06 -19.10 -6.86
CA VAL A 117 -0.26 -18.49 -6.66
C VAL A 117 -1.30 -19.08 -7.62
N GLY A 118 -0.93 -19.27 -8.89
CA GLY A 118 -1.79 -19.90 -9.89
C GLY A 118 -2.21 -21.32 -9.51
N GLU A 119 -1.28 -22.12 -8.96
CA GLU A 119 -1.56 -23.47 -8.44
C GLU A 119 -2.60 -23.44 -7.32
N HIS A 120 -2.43 -22.58 -6.32
CA HIS A 120 -3.40 -22.44 -5.22
C HIS A 120 -4.77 -21.97 -5.68
N LEU A 121 -4.82 -21.07 -6.67
CA LEU A 121 -6.08 -20.58 -7.20
C LEU A 121 -6.83 -21.62 -8.04
N GLY A 122 -6.16 -22.67 -8.53
CA GLY A 122 -6.82 -23.79 -9.20
C GLY A 122 -7.67 -23.38 -10.40
N GLY A 123 -7.31 -22.29 -11.07
CA GLY A 123 -8.09 -21.71 -12.15
C GLY A 123 -9.10 -20.63 -11.73
N SER A 124 -9.15 -20.21 -10.47
CA SER A 124 -9.73 -18.92 -10.08
C SER A 124 -8.80 -17.77 -10.45
N GLY A 125 -9.31 -16.54 -10.39
CA GLY A 125 -8.51 -15.33 -10.62
C GLY A 125 -7.90 -14.75 -9.34
N LEU A 126 -7.00 -13.77 -9.51
CA LEU A 126 -6.51 -12.90 -8.43
C LEU A 126 -7.32 -11.61 -8.42
N ASN A 127 -8.09 -11.31 -7.36
CA ASN A 127 -8.89 -10.06 -7.34
C ASN A 127 -8.02 -8.84 -7.04
N LEU A 128 -7.04 -8.94 -6.14
CA LEU A 128 -6.31 -7.77 -5.67
C LEU A 128 -4.81 -8.03 -5.56
N LEU A 129 -4.02 -7.22 -6.27
CA LEU A 129 -2.56 -7.18 -6.17
C LEU A 129 -2.15 -5.89 -5.46
N ILE A 130 -1.52 -6.01 -4.28
CA ILE A 130 -0.99 -4.88 -3.52
C ILE A 130 0.54 -4.89 -3.61
N ASN A 131 1.07 -4.00 -4.44
CA ASN A 131 2.50 -3.70 -4.53
C ASN A 131 2.91 -2.78 -3.37
N ASN A 132 3.10 -3.37 -2.18
CA ASN A 132 3.53 -2.71 -0.95
C ASN A 132 5.04 -2.82 -0.67
N ALA A 133 5.71 -3.87 -1.15
CA ALA A 133 7.15 -4.00 -0.97
C ALA A 133 7.88 -2.76 -1.51
N GLY A 134 8.77 -2.21 -0.68
CA GLY A 134 9.53 -1.04 -1.02
C GLY A 134 10.67 -0.79 -0.05
N MET A 135 11.58 0.08 -0.45
CA MET A 135 12.72 0.52 0.36
C MET A 135 12.95 2.01 0.26
N VAL A 136 13.68 2.54 1.24
CA VAL A 136 14.20 3.91 1.27
C VAL A 136 15.67 3.84 1.66
N LYS A 137 16.50 4.66 1.02
CA LYS A 137 17.87 4.94 1.45
C LYS A 137 17.87 6.34 2.05
N SER A 138 18.13 6.45 3.35
CA SER A 138 18.09 7.75 4.05
C SER A 138 19.41 8.50 3.81
N LYS A 139 19.45 9.24 2.71
CA LYS A 139 20.60 10.05 2.29
C LYS A 139 20.17 11.46 1.92
N MET A 140 21.10 12.39 2.11
CA MET A 140 21.02 13.73 1.51
C MET A 140 21.39 13.65 0.03
N LEU A 141 20.88 14.58 -0.76
CA LEU A 141 21.06 14.65 -2.22
C LEU A 141 22.54 14.62 -2.61
N GLU A 142 23.39 15.32 -1.87
CA GLU A 142 24.85 15.37 -2.12
C GLU A 142 25.57 14.04 -1.90
N ALA A 143 24.97 13.11 -1.13
CA ALA A 143 25.54 11.81 -0.81
C ALA A 143 24.88 10.66 -1.58
N GLU A 144 23.93 10.97 -2.47
CA GLU A 144 23.23 9.99 -3.31
C GLU A 144 24.19 9.36 -4.33
N THR A 145 24.01 8.07 -4.61
CA THR A 145 24.86 7.34 -5.57
C THR A 145 24.05 6.71 -6.69
N LEU A 146 24.73 6.36 -7.78
CA LEU A 146 24.11 5.63 -8.89
C LEU A 146 23.49 4.32 -8.42
N GLU A 147 24.18 3.60 -7.55
CA GLU A 147 23.75 2.30 -7.01
C GLU A 147 22.47 2.44 -6.20
N ASP A 148 22.39 3.44 -5.31
CA ASP A 148 21.17 3.68 -4.51
C ASP A 148 19.98 4.10 -5.38
N MET A 149 20.22 4.91 -6.41
CA MET A 149 19.20 5.28 -7.40
C MET A 149 18.67 4.03 -8.13
N ILE A 150 19.57 3.17 -8.63
CA ILE A 150 19.20 1.95 -9.37
C ILE A 150 18.50 0.94 -8.47
N GLU A 151 19.03 0.65 -7.27
CA GLU A 151 18.46 -0.32 -6.33
C GLU A 151 17.05 0.10 -5.89
N THR A 152 16.90 1.37 -5.52
CA THR A 152 15.62 1.93 -5.09
C THR A 152 14.61 1.94 -6.22
N TYR A 153 15.00 2.36 -7.43
CA TYR A 153 14.12 2.33 -8.62
C TYR A 153 13.71 0.92 -9.00
N THR A 154 14.65 -0.04 -8.96
CA THR A 154 14.37 -1.43 -9.28
C THR A 154 13.35 -2.02 -8.32
N THR A 155 13.52 -1.80 -7.01
CA THR A 155 12.58 -2.30 -5.99
C THR A 155 11.22 -1.59 -6.05
N ASN A 156 11.21 -0.26 -6.09
CA ASN A 156 10.00 0.53 -5.88
C ASN A 156 9.20 0.79 -7.18
N THR A 157 9.78 0.59 -8.35
CA THR A 157 9.15 0.93 -9.65
C THR A 157 9.19 -0.24 -10.61
N ALA A 158 10.37 -0.78 -10.93
CA ALA A 158 10.49 -1.89 -11.87
C ALA A 158 9.85 -3.18 -11.32
N GLY A 159 10.01 -3.45 -10.02
CA GLY A 159 9.36 -4.55 -9.32
C GLY A 159 7.84 -4.54 -9.49
N PRO A 160 7.13 -3.47 -9.09
CA PRO A 160 5.69 -3.32 -9.32
C PRO A 160 5.24 -3.49 -10.78
N LEU A 161 6.05 -3.04 -11.75
CA LEU A 161 5.80 -3.29 -13.18
C LEU A 161 5.84 -4.80 -13.50
N LEU A 162 6.92 -5.48 -13.12
CA LEU A 162 7.11 -6.91 -13.37
C LEU A 162 6.07 -7.76 -12.62
N MET A 163 5.71 -7.38 -11.40
CA MET A 163 4.61 -7.98 -10.64
C MET A 163 3.30 -7.83 -11.40
N GLY A 164 2.98 -6.62 -11.88
CA GLY A 164 1.78 -6.39 -12.69
C GLY A 164 1.75 -7.26 -13.95
N GLN A 165 2.88 -7.44 -14.64
CA GLN A 165 2.98 -8.31 -15.82
C GLN A 165 2.80 -9.79 -15.49
N ALA A 166 3.49 -10.30 -14.46
CA ALA A 166 3.46 -11.70 -14.09
C ALA A 166 2.09 -12.15 -13.59
N PHE A 167 1.36 -11.27 -12.90
CA PHE A 167 0.03 -11.56 -12.36
C PHE A 167 -1.12 -11.15 -13.28
N LEU A 168 -0.84 -10.48 -14.42
CA LEU A 168 -1.86 -10.05 -15.38
C LEU A 168 -2.80 -11.18 -15.83
N PRO A 169 -2.35 -12.42 -16.12
CA PRO A 169 -3.26 -13.51 -16.49
C PRO A 169 -4.28 -13.84 -15.40
N LEU A 170 -3.87 -13.80 -14.12
CA LEU A 170 -4.74 -14.09 -12.98
C LEU A 170 -5.71 -12.93 -12.70
N LEU A 171 -5.26 -11.69 -12.84
CA LEU A 171 -6.11 -10.50 -12.74
C LEU A 171 -7.18 -10.48 -13.84
N LYS A 172 -6.80 -10.77 -15.09
CA LYS A 172 -7.75 -10.94 -16.21
C LYS A 172 -8.81 -11.98 -15.91
N LYS A 173 -8.40 -13.10 -15.32
CA LYS A 173 -9.32 -14.18 -14.96
C LYS A 173 -10.32 -13.75 -13.87
N ALA A 174 -9.88 -12.98 -12.89
CA ALA A 174 -10.77 -12.42 -11.87
C ALA A 174 -11.76 -11.41 -12.48
N ALA A 175 -11.28 -10.55 -13.37
CA ALA A 175 -12.13 -9.57 -14.06
C ALA A 175 -13.21 -10.25 -14.92
N GLN A 176 -12.85 -11.31 -15.65
CA GLN A 176 -13.77 -12.10 -16.49
C GLN A 176 -14.79 -12.91 -15.67
N GLY A 177 -14.38 -13.41 -14.50
CA GLY A 177 -15.25 -14.17 -13.60
C GLY A 177 -16.19 -13.32 -12.74
N SER A 178 -15.99 -11.99 -12.71
CA SER A 178 -16.79 -11.08 -11.90
C SER A 178 -17.97 -10.50 -12.69
N PRO A 179 -19.17 -10.40 -12.08
CA PRO A 179 -20.32 -9.78 -12.75
C PRO A 179 -20.12 -8.27 -12.93
N GLY A 180 -20.66 -7.73 -14.02
CA GLY A 180 -20.71 -6.29 -14.28
C GLY A 180 -19.53 -5.74 -15.10
N SER A 181 -19.79 -4.64 -15.83
CA SER A 181 -18.80 -3.98 -16.69
C SER A 181 -17.88 -3.01 -15.95
N GLY A 182 -18.29 -2.51 -14.77
CA GLY A 182 -17.53 -1.54 -13.99
C GLY A 182 -16.17 -2.05 -13.49
N LEU A 183 -15.35 -1.11 -13.04
CA LEU A 183 -14.08 -1.36 -12.35
C LEU A 183 -14.26 -1.18 -10.84
N SER A 184 -13.67 -2.07 -10.04
CA SER A 184 -13.62 -1.96 -8.58
C SER A 184 -12.49 -2.84 -8.01
N CYS A 185 -12.08 -2.55 -6.77
CA CYS A 185 -11.10 -3.38 -6.06
C CYS A 185 -11.61 -4.78 -5.73
N SER A 186 -12.92 -4.97 -5.60
CA SER A 186 -13.56 -6.27 -5.39
C SER A 186 -13.50 -7.18 -6.63
N LYS A 187 -13.44 -6.58 -7.83
CA LYS A 187 -13.40 -7.30 -9.12
C LYS A 187 -11.98 -7.74 -9.48
N ALA A 188 -11.15 -6.78 -9.84
CA ALA A 188 -9.76 -6.98 -10.25
C ALA A 188 -9.03 -5.64 -10.14
N ALA A 189 -7.98 -5.56 -9.31
CA ALA A 189 -7.24 -4.32 -9.13
C ALA A 189 -5.75 -4.51 -8.81
N ILE A 190 -4.97 -3.49 -9.20
CA ILE A 190 -3.57 -3.29 -8.84
C ILE A 190 -3.48 -2.02 -7.98
N ILE A 191 -3.00 -2.18 -6.75
CA ILE A 191 -2.76 -1.08 -5.81
C ILE A 191 -1.25 -0.92 -5.68
N ASN A 192 -0.75 0.22 -6.10
CA ASN A 192 0.66 0.57 -5.97
C ASN A 192 0.84 1.47 -4.74
N MET A 193 1.55 0.96 -3.72
CA MET A 193 1.82 1.72 -2.51
C MET A 193 2.86 2.81 -2.80
N SER A 194 2.36 4.01 -3.07
CA SER A 194 3.16 5.19 -3.37
C SER A 194 3.40 6.04 -2.12
N SER A 195 3.78 7.29 -2.29
CA SER A 195 4.05 8.23 -1.20
C SER A 195 3.91 9.66 -1.68
N ILE A 196 3.43 10.55 -0.81
CA ILE A 196 3.45 11.98 -1.08
C ILE A 196 4.86 12.51 -1.38
N GLY A 197 5.92 11.83 -0.94
CA GLY A 197 7.30 12.16 -1.31
C GLY A 197 7.59 12.01 -2.81
N GLY A 198 6.78 11.27 -3.57
CA GLY A 198 6.84 11.16 -5.02
C GLY A 198 5.94 12.15 -5.76
N SER A 199 5.27 13.07 -5.06
CA SER A 199 4.54 14.18 -5.68
C SER A 199 5.56 15.25 -6.10
N ILE A 200 5.58 15.62 -7.38
CA ILE A 200 6.45 16.68 -7.89
C ILE A 200 5.89 18.06 -7.52
N ALA A 201 4.56 18.20 -7.49
CA ALA A 201 3.89 19.42 -7.07
C ALA A 201 4.05 19.72 -5.57
N SER A 202 4.36 18.71 -4.75
CA SER A 202 4.50 18.84 -3.29
C SER A 202 5.95 18.70 -2.84
N SER A 203 6.45 19.67 -2.08
CA SER A 203 7.76 19.57 -1.41
C SER A 203 7.66 18.96 -0.01
N PHE A 204 6.59 18.18 0.26
CA PHE A 204 6.32 17.65 1.60
C PHE A 204 7.51 16.87 2.17
N GLY A 205 7.89 17.23 3.39
CA GLY A 205 8.98 16.60 4.13
C GLY A 205 10.38 16.82 3.57
N TRP A 206 10.60 17.72 2.59
CA TRP A 206 11.94 17.95 2.00
C TRP A 206 12.98 18.35 3.05
N GLU A 207 12.63 19.33 3.90
CA GLU A 207 13.51 19.80 4.99
C GLU A 207 13.79 18.73 6.05
N LEU A 208 12.92 17.72 6.14
CA LEU A 208 13.08 16.60 7.08
C LEU A 208 13.96 15.50 6.48
N MET A 209 13.65 15.09 5.25
CA MET A 209 14.27 13.98 4.54
C MET A 209 14.28 14.26 3.04
N GLN A 210 15.47 14.39 2.46
CA GLN A 210 15.63 14.59 1.02
C GLN A 210 15.33 13.31 0.24
N ILE A 211 16.00 12.18 0.55
CA ILE A 211 15.68 10.82 0.05
C ILE A 211 15.41 10.76 -1.46
N THR A 212 16.29 11.37 -2.26
CA THR A 212 16.09 11.64 -3.69
C THR A 212 15.75 10.38 -4.49
N SER A 213 16.50 9.29 -4.30
CA SER A 213 16.24 8.00 -4.94
C SER A 213 14.81 7.48 -4.66
N TYR A 214 14.33 7.64 -3.43
CA TYR A 214 12.96 7.29 -3.05
C TYR A 214 11.93 8.19 -3.75
N ARG A 215 12.11 9.51 -3.71
CA ARG A 215 11.20 10.48 -4.36
C ARG A 215 11.07 10.19 -5.86
N CYS A 216 12.20 10.05 -6.56
CA CYS A 216 12.23 9.71 -7.98
C CYS A 216 11.53 8.38 -8.26
N SER A 217 11.76 7.35 -7.44
CA SER A 217 11.11 6.04 -7.62
C SER A 217 9.59 6.11 -7.42
N LYS A 218 9.10 6.92 -6.47
CA LYS A 218 7.66 7.05 -6.19
C LYS A 218 6.95 7.92 -7.23
N ALA A 219 7.60 8.96 -7.75
CA ALA A 219 7.13 9.70 -8.92
C ALA A 219 7.05 8.79 -10.17
N ALA A 220 8.03 7.91 -10.36
CA ALA A 220 7.99 6.93 -11.45
C ALA A 220 6.91 5.86 -11.23
N LEU A 221 6.68 5.41 -9.99
CA LEU A 221 5.59 4.49 -9.64
C LEU A 221 4.20 5.12 -9.86
N ASN A 222 4.08 6.42 -9.63
CA ASN A 222 2.90 7.22 -9.95
C ASN A 222 2.62 7.20 -11.46
N MET A 223 3.62 7.49 -12.29
CA MET A 223 3.53 7.36 -13.75
C MET A 223 3.16 5.94 -14.18
N LEU A 224 3.82 4.92 -13.63
CA LEU A 224 3.52 3.51 -13.90
C LEU A 224 2.05 3.19 -13.60
N SER A 225 1.52 3.65 -12.47
CA SER A 225 0.12 3.44 -12.08
C SER A 225 -0.84 4.05 -13.10
N ARG A 226 -0.50 5.24 -13.63
CA ARG A 226 -1.27 5.87 -14.71
C ARG A 226 -1.21 5.04 -15.99
N CYS A 227 -0.03 4.60 -16.43
CA CYS A 227 0.11 3.74 -17.60
C CYS A 227 -0.67 2.42 -17.46
N GLN A 228 -0.57 1.75 -16.31
CA GLN A 228 -1.32 0.52 -16.02
C GLN A 228 -2.83 0.76 -16.07
N SER A 229 -3.32 1.89 -15.53
CA SER A 229 -4.75 2.23 -15.59
C SER A 229 -5.26 2.37 -17.02
N LEU A 230 -4.48 2.98 -17.91
CA LEU A 230 -4.86 3.17 -19.31
C LEU A 230 -4.82 1.83 -20.07
N ALA A 231 -3.74 1.07 -19.91
CA ALA A 231 -3.54 -0.19 -20.63
C ALA A 231 -4.45 -1.32 -20.14
N TYR A 232 -4.72 -1.41 -18.84
CA TYR A 232 -5.46 -2.54 -18.27
C TYR A 232 -6.95 -2.27 -18.08
N LYS A 233 -7.42 -1.05 -18.41
CA LYS A 233 -8.86 -0.73 -18.41
C LYS A 233 -9.66 -1.62 -19.34
N GLU A 234 -9.16 -1.90 -20.55
CA GLU A 234 -9.83 -2.82 -21.50
C GLU A 234 -9.94 -4.26 -20.97
N HIS A 235 -9.14 -4.61 -19.97
CA HIS A 235 -9.15 -5.91 -19.32
C HIS A 235 -10.01 -5.94 -18.04
N GLY A 236 -10.69 -4.84 -17.71
CA GLY A 236 -11.54 -4.77 -16.53
C GLY A 236 -10.75 -4.68 -15.21
N ILE A 237 -9.53 -4.15 -15.24
CA ILE A 237 -8.63 -4.08 -14.08
C ILE A 237 -8.45 -2.61 -13.64
N LEU A 238 -8.81 -2.32 -12.40
CA LEU A 238 -8.59 -1.01 -11.78
C LEU A 238 -7.14 -0.87 -11.33
N CYS A 239 -6.50 0.26 -11.63
CA CYS A 239 -5.16 0.57 -11.10
C CYS A 239 -5.17 1.92 -10.38
N VAL A 240 -4.57 2.01 -9.19
CA VAL A 240 -4.42 3.27 -8.43
C VAL A 240 -3.09 3.31 -7.67
N ALA A 241 -2.57 4.52 -7.47
CA ALA A 241 -1.49 4.80 -6.53
C ALA A 241 -2.09 5.24 -5.19
N LEU A 242 -1.53 4.77 -4.08
CA LEU A 242 -2.03 5.07 -2.74
C LEU A 242 -0.91 5.53 -1.82
N HIS A 243 -1.07 6.65 -1.15
CA HIS A 243 -0.19 7.12 -0.09
C HIS A 243 -0.75 6.67 1.26
N PRO A 244 0.01 5.90 2.06
CA PRO A 244 -0.51 5.35 3.31
C PRO A 244 -0.54 6.34 4.48
N GLY A 245 -0.22 7.62 4.26
CA GLY A 245 0.15 8.53 5.35
C GLY A 245 1.59 8.34 5.81
N TRP A 246 1.99 9.06 6.86
CA TRP A 246 3.28 8.85 7.51
C TRP A 246 3.12 7.89 8.69
N VAL A 247 3.52 6.64 8.48
CA VAL A 247 3.11 5.49 9.32
C VAL A 247 4.23 4.98 10.22
N GLN A 248 3.92 4.69 11.49
CA GLN A 248 4.82 4.12 12.50
C GLN A 248 5.31 2.73 12.11
N THR A 249 6.41 2.69 11.37
CA THR A 249 7.08 1.50 10.85
C THR A 249 8.58 1.74 10.84
N ASP A 250 9.40 0.69 10.67
CA ASP A 250 10.86 0.86 10.49
C ASP A 250 11.22 1.91 9.42
N MET A 251 10.43 1.98 8.33
CA MET A 251 10.63 2.94 7.25
C MET A 251 10.18 4.35 7.66
N GLY A 252 8.98 4.49 8.23
CA GLY A 252 8.45 5.79 8.62
C GLY A 252 9.26 6.43 9.75
N SER A 253 9.81 5.62 10.64
CA SER A 253 10.67 6.03 11.75
C SER A 253 12.16 6.15 11.38
N CYS A 254 12.49 6.08 10.09
CA CYS A 254 13.86 6.34 9.67
C CYS A 254 14.29 7.75 10.08
N ALA A 255 15.61 7.94 10.27
CA ALA A 255 16.19 9.17 10.83
C ALA A 255 15.69 9.56 12.25
N GLY A 256 15.07 8.63 13.00
CA GLY A 256 14.71 8.83 14.41
C GLY A 256 13.39 9.56 14.63
N HIS A 257 12.55 9.67 13.59
CA HIS A 257 11.26 10.32 13.70
C HIS A 257 10.17 9.38 14.26
N MET A 258 9.15 9.96 14.87
CA MET A 258 7.93 9.27 15.29
C MET A 258 6.78 9.70 14.37
N PRO A 259 6.36 8.85 13.43
CA PRO A 259 5.26 9.16 12.54
C PRO A 259 3.93 9.32 13.32
N PRO A 260 3.02 10.19 12.86
CA PRO A 260 1.78 10.47 13.56
C PRO A 260 0.74 9.34 13.42
N LEU A 261 0.84 8.50 12.39
CA LEU A 261 -0.20 7.52 12.05
C LEU A 261 0.21 6.09 12.44
N THR A 262 -0.67 5.35 13.08
CA THR A 262 -0.43 3.93 13.36
C THR A 262 -0.61 3.07 12.11
N VAL A 263 -0.08 1.85 12.12
CA VAL A 263 -0.31 0.90 11.02
C VAL A 263 -1.79 0.52 10.90
N ASP A 264 -2.50 0.36 12.02
CA ASP A 264 -3.92 -0.05 12.02
C ASP A 264 -4.80 1.05 11.43
N ASP A 265 -4.61 2.32 11.84
CA ASP A 265 -5.36 3.46 11.29
C ASP A 265 -5.12 3.64 9.78
N SER A 266 -3.85 3.57 9.37
CA SER A 266 -3.44 3.68 7.97
C SER A 266 -4.10 2.60 7.11
N VAL A 267 -3.98 1.33 7.50
CA VAL A 267 -4.54 0.21 6.74
C VAL A 267 -6.06 0.21 6.77
N GLN A 268 -6.68 0.55 7.91
CA GLN A 268 -8.13 0.66 8.02
C GLN A 268 -8.68 1.73 7.07
N GLY A 269 -8.05 2.92 7.03
CA GLY A 269 -8.44 3.97 6.09
C GLY A 269 -8.25 3.54 4.65
N MET A 270 -7.07 2.98 4.30
CA MET A 270 -6.82 2.48 2.95
C MET A 270 -7.85 1.42 2.52
N LEU A 271 -8.24 0.48 3.38
CA LEU A 271 -9.27 -0.51 3.05
C LEU A 271 -10.65 0.12 2.83
N LYS A 272 -11.01 1.19 3.57
CA LYS A 272 -12.23 1.98 3.30
C LYS A 272 -12.14 2.69 1.95
N VAL A 273 -10.98 3.27 1.62
CA VAL A 273 -10.76 3.87 0.29
C VAL A 273 -10.96 2.81 -0.78
N LEU A 274 -10.26 1.68 -0.70
CA LEU A 274 -10.34 0.59 -1.67
C LEU A 274 -11.76 0.07 -1.88
N SER A 275 -12.60 0.06 -0.84
CA SER A 275 -13.98 -0.41 -0.93
C SER A 275 -14.91 0.55 -1.69
N SER A 276 -14.53 1.82 -1.79
CA SER A 276 -15.31 2.87 -2.47
C SER A 276 -14.87 3.15 -3.91
N LEU A 277 -13.69 2.68 -4.33
CA LEU A 277 -13.13 2.99 -5.65
C LEU A 277 -13.93 2.39 -6.79
N SER A 278 -14.05 3.19 -7.85
CA SER A 278 -14.82 2.88 -9.06
C SER A 278 -14.02 3.23 -10.32
N GLU A 279 -14.66 3.08 -11.49
CA GLU A 279 -14.04 3.39 -12.78
C GLU A 279 -13.55 4.84 -12.91
N LYS A 280 -14.20 5.81 -12.25
CA LYS A 280 -13.76 7.22 -12.29
C LYS A 280 -12.43 7.44 -11.57
N ASP A 281 -12.07 6.55 -10.65
CA ASP A 281 -10.93 6.69 -9.76
C ASP A 281 -9.69 5.98 -10.31
N THR A 282 -9.82 5.17 -11.36
CA THR A 282 -8.67 4.47 -11.93
C THR A 282 -7.64 5.45 -12.51
N GLY A 283 -6.38 5.25 -12.15
CA GLY A 283 -5.26 6.08 -12.56
C GLY A 283 -5.15 7.38 -11.78
N THR A 284 -5.76 7.45 -10.59
CA THR A 284 -5.58 8.55 -9.62
C THR A 284 -4.48 8.22 -8.60
N PHE A 285 -4.10 9.24 -7.83
CA PHE A 285 -3.26 9.14 -6.65
C PHE A 285 -4.02 9.65 -5.44
N LEU A 286 -4.25 8.76 -4.49
CA LEU A 286 -5.06 9.04 -3.31
C LEU A 286 -4.24 8.85 -2.03
N ASP A 287 -4.64 9.46 -0.93
CA ASP A 287 -4.16 9.09 0.41
C ASP A 287 -5.05 8.02 1.08
N TRP A 288 -4.67 7.64 2.29
CA TRP A 288 -5.38 6.67 3.13
C TRP A 288 -6.77 7.14 3.59
N GLU A 289 -7.11 8.42 3.44
CA GLU A 289 -8.41 9.00 3.74
C GLU A 289 -9.28 9.13 2.47
N GLY A 290 -8.68 8.97 1.28
CA GLY A 290 -9.34 9.06 -0.01
C GLY A 290 -9.20 10.43 -0.67
N ASN A 291 -8.39 11.34 -0.11
CA ASN A 291 -8.12 12.63 -0.72
C ASN A 291 -7.21 12.47 -1.93
N VAL A 292 -7.45 13.27 -2.97
CA VAL A 292 -6.61 13.31 -4.16
C VAL A 292 -5.30 14.02 -3.84
N ILE A 293 -4.17 13.35 -4.10
CA ILE A 293 -2.83 13.95 -4.00
C ILE A 293 -2.39 14.43 -5.39
N PRO A 294 -1.85 15.65 -5.52
CA PRO A 294 -1.28 16.11 -6.78
C PRO A 294 -0.06 15.28 -7.18
N TRP A 295 0.13 15.06 -8.48
CA TRP A 295 1.28 14.32 -9.01
C TRP A 295 2.62 14.98 -8.77
#